data_AF-A0A355EUT6-F1
#
_entry.id   AF-A0A355EUT6-F1
#
_cell.length_a   1.000
_cell.length_b   1.000
_cell.length_c   1.000
_cell.angle_alpha   90.00
_cell.angle_beta   90.00
_cell.angle_gamma   90.00
#
_symmetry.space_group_name_H-M   'P 1'
#
loop_
_entity.id
_entity.type
_entity.pdbx_description
1 polymer ?
#
loop_
_entity_poly.entity_id
_entity_poly.type
_entity_poly.pdbx_seq_one_letter_code
_entity_poly.pdbx_strand_id
1 'polypeptide(L)'
;MLAAGAVACLLLRPLRPFSLVLLPAAVLAAIVGDPVYSPLHLFAWLIRLRHFQTTAPLCQSVSRWVFLAGAVHAGAFLALLLAGSRRLAGDFDIHGSARWARRAEVARAGLLQHPTSGDIAGPPGLFLGFWPDRRGKLPLYDDGPHHTFVFAPTRSGKGVGLVVPNLLLWRGSVVVCDIKGENYALTAGFRHRELNNAILRYDPTWPHSSRWNPLQEVRLGDYEVRDAQNIADILV
;
A
#
# COMPACT_ATOMS: atom_id res chain seq x y z
N MET A 1 43.94 -4.38 -13.22
CA MET A 1 42.49 -4.46 -13.55
C MET A 1 41.63 -4.82 -12.33
N LEU A 2 41.91 -5.88 -11.56
CA LEU A 2 41.11 -6.29 -10.39
C LEU A 2 40.97 -5.22 -9.28
N ALA A 3 42.04 -4.49 -8.95
CA ALA A 3 42.01 -3.43 -7.93
C ALA A 3 41.11 -2.24 -8.33
N ALA A 4 41.10 -1.85 -9.61
CA ALA A 4 40.22 -0.80 -10.12
C ALA A 4 38.74 -1.22 -10.06
N GLY A 5 38.45 -2.50 -10.34
CA GLY A 5 37.11 -3.07 -10.18
C GLY A 5 36.63 -3.11 -8.72
N ALA A 6 37.53 -3.44 -7.78
CA ALA A 6 37.22 -3.47 -6.35
C ALA A 6 36.89 -2.08 -5.77
N VAL A 7 37.61 -1.05 -6.20
CA VAL A 7 37.35 0.35 -5.83
C VAL A 7 36.03 0.85 -6.45
N ALA A 8 35.74 0.49 -7.69
CA ALA A 8 34.45 0.82 -8.33
C ALA A 8 33.26 0.18 -7.60
N CYS A 9 33.39 -1.06 -7.11
CA CYS A 9 32.36 -1.74 -6.32
C CYS A 9 32.13 -1.08 -4.94
N LEU A 10 33.14 -0.46 -4.32
CA LEU A 10 32.98 0.29 -3.07
C LEU A 10 32.19 1.60 -3.26
N LEU A 11 32.45 2.29 -4.37
CA LEU A 11 31.84 3.59 -4.67
C LEU A 11 30.37 3.45 -5.12
N LEU A 12 30.04 2.40 -5.86
CA LEU A 12 28.68 2.17 -6.36
C LEU A 12 27.83 1.38 -5.34
N ARG A 13 26.86 2.06 -4.71
CA ARG A 13 25.91 1.49 -3.73
C ARG A 13 25.37 0.08 -4.07
N PRO A 14 24.92 -0.23 -5.31
CA PRO A 14 24.39 -1.56 -5.62
C PRO A 14 25.47 -2.65 -5.73
N LEU A 15 26.74 -2.29 -5.91
CA LEU A 15 27.85 -3.22 -6.13
C LEU A 15 28.72 -3.45 -4.89
N ARG A 16 28.44 -2.75 -3.79
CA ARG A 16 29.11 -2.91 -2.49
C ARG A 16 29.16 -4.33 -1.93
N PRO A 17 28.17 -5.22 -2.11
CA PRO A 17 28.34 -6.61 -1.64
C PRO A 17 29.43 -7.36 -2.42
N PHE A 18 29.70 -7.01 -3.67
CA PHE A 18 30.78 -7.63 -4.46
C PHE A 18 32.17 -7.15 -4.04
N SER A 19 32.31 -5.97 -3.42
CA SER A 19 33.60 -5.51 -2.90
C SER A 19 34.12 -6.39 -1.76
N LEU A 20 33.25 -7.09 -1.02
CA LEU A 20 33.64 -8.05 0.02
C LEU A 20 34.39 -9.27 -0.54
N VAL A 21 34.22 -9.59 -1.83
CA VAL A 21 34.90 -10.70 -2.50
C VAL A 21 36.07 -10.19 -3.35
N LEU A 22 35.87 -9.06 -4.04
CA LEU A 22 36.87 -8.52 -4.96
C LEU A 22 38.04 -7.83 -4.25
N LEU A 23 37.86 -7.24 -3.06
CA LEU A 23 38.97 -6.66 -2.30
C LEU A 23 39.95 -7.73 -1.79
N PRO A 24 39.51 -8.80 -1.09
CA PRO A 24 40.42 -9.88 -0.69
C PRO A 24 41.08 -10.55 -1.90
N ALA A 25 40.35 -10.78 -2.99
CA ALA A 25 40.90 -11.37 -4.21
C ALA A 25 41.92 -10.45 -4.91
N ALA A 26 41.69 -9.13 -4.95
CA ALA A 26 42.63 -8.16 -5.50
C ALA A 26 43.88 -8.00 -4.64
N VAL A 27 43.73 -8.04 -3.31
CA VAL A 27 44.86 -8.07 -2.36
C VAL A 27 45.66 -9.35 -2.55
N LEU A 28 45.01 -10.52 -2.59
CA LEU A 28 45.67 -11.79 -2.85
C LEU A 28 46.38 -11.80 -4.22
N ALA A 29 45.76 -11.27 -5.28
CA ALA A 29 46.36 -11.21 -6.61
C ALA A 29 47.53 -10.23 -6.70
N ALA A 30 47.50 -9.09 -5.99
CA ALA A 30 48.61 -8.15 -5.90
C ALA A 30 49.83 -8.74 -5.17
N ILE A 31 49.60 -9.79 -4.38
CA ILE A 31 50.57 -10.48 -3.55
C ILE A 31 51.21 -11.69 -4.28
N VAL A 32 50.70 -12.09 -5.46
CA VAL A 32 51.18 -13.27 -6.22
C VAL A 32 52.57 -13.09 -6.86
N GLY A 33 53.06 -11.85 -7.03
CA GLY A 33 54.34 -11.56 -7.71
C GLY A 33 55.58 -11.46 -6.80
N ASP A 34 55.39 -11.17 -5.52
CA ASP A 34 56.43 -11.29 -4.50
C ASP A 34 56.42 -12.73 -3.95
N PRO A 35 57.50 -13.25 -3.33
CA PRO A 35 57.49 -14.56 -2.69
C PRO A 35 56.65 -14.50 -1.41
N VAL A 36 55.36 -14.20 -1.56
CA VAL A 36 54.45 -14.15 -0.45
C VAL A 36 54.02 -15.56 -0.15
N TYR A 37 54.34 -15.91 1.08
CA TYR A 37 54.03 -17.15 1.73
C TYR A 37 52.64 -17.66 1.35
N SER A 38 52.58 -18.82 0.68
CA SER A 38 51.31 -19.47 0.37
C SER A 38 50.51 -19.66 1.66
N PRO A 39 49.23 -19.22 1.73
CA PRO A 39 48.42 -19.41 2.93
C PRO A 39 48.32 -20.87 3.38
N LEU A 40 48.41 -21.80 2.41
CA LEU A 40 48.38 -23.24 2.66
C LEU A 40 49.70 -23.79 3.24
N HIS A 41 50.83 -23.09 3.05
CA HIS A 41 52.10 -23.46 3.66
C HIS A 41 52.10 -23.30 5.18
N LEU A 42 51.16 -22.55 5.76
CA LEU A 42 50.98 -22.46 7.21
C LEU A 42 50.75 -23.85 7.82
N PHE A 43 49.94 -24.69 7.17
CA PHE A 43 49.68 -26.05 7.63
C PHE A 43 50.94 -26.93 7.53
N ALA A 44 51.72 -26.79 6.45
CA ALA A 44 52.99 -27.49 6.28
C ALA A 44 54.03 -27.07 7.34
N TRP A 45 54.10 -25.77 7.66
CA TRP A 45 54.93 -25.24 8.75
C TRP A 45 54.51 -25.77 10.10
N LEU A 46 53.20 -25.78 10.37
CA LEU A 46 52.67 -26.29 11.63
C LEU A 46 52.98 -27.77 11.82
N ILE A 47 52.97 -28.56 10.74
CA ILE A 47 53.34 -29.97 10.81
C ILE A 47 54.85 -30.14 11.01
N ARG A 48 55.69 -29.39 10.28
CA ARG A 48 57.16 -29.53 10.34
C ARG A 48 57.79 -28.95 11.61
N LEU A 49 57.32 -27.81 12.08
CA LEU A 49 58.05 -26.96 13.04
C LEU A 49 57.48 -26.99 14.46
N ARG A 50 56.35 -27.67 14.66
CA ARG A 50 55.77 -27.91 15.99
C ARG A 50 56.65 -28.72 16.94
N HIS A 51 57.60 -29.49 16.40
CA HIS A 51 58.44 -30.41 17.17
C HIS A 51 59.71 -29.75 17.74
N PHE A 52 60.10 -28.57 17.25
CA PHE A 52 61.27 -27.85 17.75
C PHE A 52 60.88 -26.91 18.89
N GLN A 53 61.56 -27.03 20.03
CA GLN A 53 61.25 -26.26 21.25
C GLN A 53 61.37 -24.73 21.07
N THR A 54 62.23 -24.29 20.15
CA THR A 54 62.46 -22.87 19.84
C THR A 54 61.36 -22.26 18.97
N THR A 55 60.79 -23.00 18.02
CA THR A 55 59.78 -22.49 17.08
C THR A 55 58.34 -22.83 17.46
N ALA A 56 58.13 -23.82 18.32
CA ALA A 56 56.80 -24.24 18.77
C ALA A 56 55.92 -23.10 19.36
N PRO A 57 56.44 -22.19 20.21
CA PRO A 57 55.63 -21.10 20.79
C PRO A 57 55.12 -20.10 19.74
N LEU A 58 55.94 -19.82 18.72
CA LEU A 58 55.61 -18.95 17.61
C LEU A 58 54.53 -19.59 16.73
N CYS A 59 54.68 -20.87 16.37
CA CYS A 59 53.69 -21.62 15.59
C CYS A 59 52.31 -21.68 16.30
N GLN A 60 52.29 -21.89 17.62
CA GLN A 60 51.03 -21.89 18.39
C GLN A 60 50.36 -20.51 18.41
N SER A 61 51.14 -19.45 18.61
CA SER A 61 50.63 -18.07 18.63
C SER A 61 50.04 -17.68 17.27
N VAL A 62 50.77 -17.91 16.18
CA VAL A 62 50.32 -17.58 14.82
C VAL A 62 49.05 -18.37 14.46
N SER A 63 49.00 -19.67 14.77
CA SER A 63 47.81 -20.48 14.52
C SER A 63 46.58 -19.96 15.24
N ARG A 64 46.71 -19.62 16.53
CA ARG A 64 45.60 -19.10 17.34
C ARG A 64 45.02 -17.84 16.70
N TRP A 65 45.87 -16.90 16.27
CA TRP A 65 45.42 -15.67 15.63
C TRP A 65 44.77 -15.90 14.26
N VAL A 66 45.30 -16.81 13.44
CA VAL A 66 44.72 -17.16 12.14
C VAL A 66 43.35 -17.82 12.31
N PHE A 67 43.21 -18.79 13.22
CA PHE A 67 41.93 -19.44 13.50
C PHE A 67 40.92 -18.47 14.12
N LEU A 68 41.35 -17.58 15.02
CA LEU A 68 40.47 -16.56 15.61
C LEU A 68 39.96 -15.58 14.56
N ALA A 69 40.87 -15.05 13.72
CA ALA A 69 40.49 -14.14 12.64
C ALA A 69 39.56 -14.83 11.62
N GLY A 70 39.84 -16.08 11.26
CA GLY A 70 38.98 -16.89 10.38
C GLY A 70 37.58 -17.11 10.98
N ALA A 71 37.50 -17.44 12.27
CA ALA A 71 36.24 -17.63 12.98
C ALA A 71 35.41 -16.33 13.06
N VAL A 72 36.06 -15.18 13.31
CA VAL A 72 35.39 -13.87 13.32
C VAL A 72 34.83 -13.53 11.93
N HIS A 73 35.60 -13.75 10.86
CA HIS A 73 35.13 -13.48 9.50
C HIS A 73 33.99 -14.42 9.09
N ALA A 74 34.10 -15.72 9.40
CA ALA A 74 33.04 -16.69 9.12
C ALA A 74 31.75 -16.36 9.90
N GLY A 75 31.87 -15.96 11.17
CA GLY A 75 30.75 -15.52 11.99
C GLY A 75 30.10 -14.24 11.45
N ALA A 76 30.89 -13.24 11.06
CA ALA A 76 30.38 -12.01 10.45
C ALA A 76 29.67 -12.28 9.11
N PHE A 77 30.23 -13.14 8.27
CA PHE A 77 29.61 -13.55 7.01
C PHE A 77 28.30 -14.30 7.22
N LEU A 78 28.25 -15.24 8.18
CA LEU A 78 27.03 -15.95 8.55
C LEU A 78 25.95 -14.99 9.09
N ALA A 79 26.33 -14.04 9.94
CA ALA A 79 25.41 -13.03 10.48
C ALA A 79 24.82 -12.16 9.36
N LEU A 80 25.62 -11.77 8.36
CA LEU A 80 25.16 -11.03 7.18
C LEU A 80 24.21 -11.87 6.31
N LEU A 81 24.49 -13.15 6.10
CA LEU A 81 23.59 -14.05 5.38
C LEU A 81 22.23 -14.20 6.09
N LEU A 82 22.25 -14.38 7.41
CA LEU A 82 21.03 -14.50 8.23
C LEU A 82 20.24 -13.18 8.30
N ALA A 83 20.94 -12.03 8.29
CA ALA A 83 20.29 -10.73 8.22
C ALA A 83 19.70 -10.45 6.82
N GLY A 84 20.37 -10.92 5.77
CA GLY A 84 19.94 -10.78 4.37
C GLY A 84 18.78 -11.71 4.01
N SER A 85 18.76 -12.94 4.53
CA SER A 85 17.67 -13.90 4.28
C SER A 85 16.33 -13.40 4.81
N ARG A 86 16.32 -12.69 5.94
CA ARG A 86 15.11 -12.01 6.46
C ARG A 86 14.58 -10.92 5.53
N ARG A 87 15.42 -10.32 4.69
CA ARG A 87 15.00 -9.32 3.69
C ARG A 87 14.48 -9.95 2.41
N LEU A 88 14.96 -11.16 2.08
CA LEU A 88 14.49 -11.94 0.94
C LEU A 88 13.21 -12.72 1.25
N ALA A 89 12.90 -12.96 2.52
CA ALA A 89 11.64 -13.52 2.98
C ALA A 89 10.51 -12.47 3.00
N GLY A 90 10.33 -11.74 1.90
CA GLY A 90 9.09 -11.01 1.68
C GLY A 90 7.92 -11.98 1.48
N ASP A 91 6.72 -11.60 1.89
CA ASP A 91 5.51 -12.36 1.56
C ASP A 91 5.34 -12.37 0.04
N PHE A 92 5.69 -13.50 -0.59
CA PHE A 92 5.48 -13.71 -2.02
C PHE A 92 4.08 -14.29 -2.23
N ASP A 93 3.09 -13.40 -2.35
CA ASP A 93 1.74 -13.81 -2.75
C ASP A 93 1.67 -13.99 -4.27
N ILE A 94 1.73 -15.24 -4.72
CA ILE A 94 1.62 -15.65 -6.14
C ILE A 94 0.30 -15.20 -6.82
N HIS A 95 -0.72 -14.86 -6.04
CA HIS A 95 -2.05 -14.44 -6.51
C HIS A 95 -2.44 -13.04 -6.02
N GLY A 96 -1.49 -12.29 -5.47
CA GLY A 96 -1.71 -10.96 -4.90
C GLY A 96 -2.12 -10.98 -3.43
N SER A 97 -1.94 -9.84 -2.77
CA SER A 97 -2.12 -9.68 -1.32
C SER A 97 -3.58 -9.43 -0.90
N ALA A 98 -4.54 -9.72 -1.76
CA ALA A 98 -5.95 -9.46 -1.52
C ALA A 98 -6.50 -10.45 -0.50
N ARG A 99 -6.99 -9.93 0.64
CA ARG A 99 -7.64 -10.72 1.69
C ARG A 99 -8.71 -9.89 2.38
N TRP A 100 -9.57 -10.57 3.14
CA TRP A 100 -10.49 -9.89 4.04
C TRP A 100 -9.72 -8.99 5.02
N ALA A 101 -10.23 -7.77 5.18
CA ALA A 101 -9.67 -6.82 6.12
C ALA A 101 -9.81 -7.34 7.56
N ARG A 102 -8.92 -6.92 8.44
CA ARG A 102 -9.04 -7.10 9.89
C ARG A 102 -9.68 -5.85 10.49
N ARG A 103 -10.32 -5.98 11.65
CA ARG A 103 -10.94 -4.85 12.38
C ARG A 103 -10.01 -3.64 12.52
N ALA A 104 -8.74 -3.87 12.84
CA ALA A 104 -7.74 -2.80 12.98
C ALA A 104 -7.47 -2.05 11.66
N GLU A 105 -7.56 -2.74 10.52
CA GLU A 105 -7.37 -2.16 9.19
C GLU A 105 -8.59 -1.34 8.78
N VAL A 106 -9.79 -1.85 9.04
CA VAL A 106 -11.05 -1.12 8.83
C VAL A 106 -11.12 0.13 9.72
N ALA A 107 -10.67 0.04 10.98
CA ALA A 107 -10.56 1.18 11.88
C ALA A 107 -9.57 2.24 11.38
N ARG A 108 -8.39 1.78 10.90
CA ARG A 108 -7.36 2.66 10.34
C ARG A 108 -7.81 3.32 9.04
N ALA A 109 -8.64 2.64 8.26
CA ALA A 109 -9.27 3.19 7.06
C ALA A 109 -10.39 4.20 7.37
N GLY A 110 -10.69 4.47 8.65
CA GLY A 110 -11.73 5.43 9.05
C GLY A 110 -13.16 4.89 9.01
N LEU A 111 -13.37 3.69 8.44
CA LEU A 111 -14.72 3.20 8.14
C LEU A 111 -15.58 2.86 9.36
N LEU A 112 -14.96 2.63 10.53
CA LEU A 112 -15.65 2.37 11.80
C LEU A 112 -15.93 3.65 12.61
N GLN A 113 -15.39 4.79 12.19
CA GLN A 113 -15.48 6.03 12.95
C GLN A 113 -16.76 6.78 12.60
N HIS A 114 -17.42 7.28 13.62
CA HIS A 114 -18.43 8.32 13.46
C HIS A 114 -17.75 9.66 13.72
N PRO A 115 -17.88 10.67 12.85
CA PRO A 115 -17.55 12.04 13.22
C PRO A 115 -18.61 12.52 14.22
N THR A 116 -18.39 12.25 15.50
CA THR A 116 -19.03 12.91 16.64
C THR A 116 -17.97 13.47 17.58
N SER A 117 -16.87 13.97 17.01
CA SER A 117 -15.95 14.87 17.70
C SER A 117 -16.16 16.29 17.20
N GLY A 118 -17.12 17.00 17.78
CA GLY A 118 -17.32 18.43 17.57
C GLY A 118 -18.80 18.84 17.52
N ASP A 119 -19.09 20.04 18.01
CA ASP A 119 -20.42 20.66 18.16
C ASP A 119 -21.14 20.98 16.83
N ILE A 120 -20.76 20.32 15.73
CA ILE A 120 -21.52 20.29 14.49
C ILE A 120 -21.66 18.83 14.07
N ALA A 121 -22.87 18.29 14.21
CA ALA A 121 -23.26 16.97 13.75
C ALA A 121 -23.20 16.89 12.21
N GLY A 122 -22.00 16.66 11.67
CA GLY A 122 -21.79 16.37 10.25
C GLY A 122 -22.53 15.10 9.83
N PRO A 123 -23.00 14.99 8.57
CA PRO A 123 -23.62 13.77 8.10
C PRO A 123 -22.64 12.60 8.21
N PRO A 124 -23.13 11.40 8.56
CA PRO A 124 -22.34 10.20 8.31
C PRO A 124 -22.02 10.16 6.81
N GLY A 125 -20.79 9.75 6.45
CA GLY A 125 -20.42 9.47 5.06
C GLY A 125 -21.37 8.45 4.40
N LEU A 126 -21.04 8.00 3.20
CA LEU A 126 -21.83 6.96 2.53
C LEU A 126 -21.86 5.70 3.41
N PHE A 127 -23.06 5.29 3.82
CA PHE A 127 -23.26 4.05 4.55
C PHE A 127 -22.96 2.86 3.63
N LEU A 128 -22.01 2.02 4.03
CA LEU A 128 -21.57 0.86 3.26
C LEU A 128 -22.19 -0.46 3.75
N GLY A 129 -22.68 -0.50 4.99
CA GLY A 129 -23.19 -1.71 5.61
C GLY A 129 -22.68 -1.90 7.03
N PHE A 130 -22.51 -3.15 7.44
CA PHE A 130 -22.11 -3.49 8.80
C PHE A 130 -20.88 -4.38 8.84
N TRP A 131 -19.96 -4.05 9.75
CA TRP A 131 -18.87 -4.91 10.16
C TRP A 131 -19.34 -5.91 11.23
N PRO A 132 -19.09 -7.22 11.05
CA PRO A 132 -19.37 -8.21 12.08
C PRO A 132 -18.35 -8.08 13.22
N ASP A 133 -18.83 -7.75 14.42
CA ASP A 133 -18.03 -7.66 15.64
C ASP A 133 -18.50 -8.70 16.67
N ARG A 134 -17.64 -9.03 17.64
CA ARG A 134 -17.99 -10.00 18.70
C ARG A 134 -19.22 -9.57 19.51
N ARG A 135 -19.48 -8.26 19.60
CA ARG A 135 -20.60 -7.67 20.35
C ARG A 135 -21.81 -7.32 19.48
N GLY A 136 -21.79 -7.65 18.18
CA GLY A 136 -22.89 -7.36 17.26
C GLY A 136 -22.40 -6.85 15.91
N LYS A 137 -23.05 -5.79 15.41
CA LYS A 137 -22.78 -5.21 14.10
C LYS A 137 -22.40 -3.75 14.27
N LEU A 138 -21.28 -3.33 13.69
CA LEU A 138 -20.84 -1.94 13.69
C LEU A 138 -21.14 -1.32 12.32
N PRO A 139 -21.81 -0.17 12.24
CA PRO A 139 -22.04 0.47 10.94
C PRO A 139 -20.72 0.91 10.32
N LEU A 140 -20.67 0.85 8.98
CA LEU A 140 -19.54 1.29 8.18
C LEU A 140 -19.94 2.51 7.36
N TYR A 141 -19.14 3.56 7.43
CA TYR A 141 -19.34 4.79 6.68
C TYR A 141 -18.08 5.16 5.91
N ASP A 142 -18.26 5.75 4.74
CA ASP A 142 -17.19 6.22 3.89
C ASP A 142 -17.38 7.71 3.60
N ASP A 143 -16.54 8.54 4.20
CA ASP A 143 -16.55 10.00 4.08
C ASP A 143 -15.39 10.53 3.22
N GLY A 144 -14.69 9.63 2.52
CA GLY A 144 -13.56 10.02 1.68
C GLY A 144 -13.98 10.77 0.41
N PRO A 145 -13.05 11.53 -0.21
CA PRO A 145 -13.32 12.33 -1.40
C PRO A 145 -13.42 11.51 -2.70
N HIS A 146 -13.53 10.19 -2.61
CA HIS A 146 -13.55 9.27 -3.75
C HIS A 146 -14.96 8.84 -4.13
N HIS A 147 -15.10 8.28 -5.33
CA HIS A 147 -16.37 7.73 -5.81
C HIS A 147 -16.52 6.27 -5.38
N THR A 148 -17.75 5.88 -5.03
CA THR A 148 -18.09 4.50 -4.67
C THR A 148 -18.89 3.83 -5.79
N PHE A 149 -18.43 2.65 -6.22
CA PHE A 149 -19.13 1.82 -7.18
C PHE A 149 -19.73 0.59 -6.50
N VAL A 150 -21.00 0.30 -6.82
CA VAL A 150 -21.74 -0.81 -6.20
C VAL A 150 -22.15 -1.79 -7.29
N PHE A 151 -21.57 -2.99 -7.24
CA PHE A 151 -21.98 -4.10 -8.09
C PHE A 151 -22.98 -4.98 -7.35
N ALA A 152 -24.23 -5.01 -7.83
CA ALA A 152 -25.32 -5.71 -7.15
C ALA A 152 -26.32 -6.32 -8.16
N PRO A 153 -26.47 -7.66 -8.20
CA PRO A 153 -27.45 -8.34 -9.04
C PRO A 153 -28.90 -7.95 -8.76
N THR A 154 -29.84 -8.33 -9.64
CA THR A 154 -31.27 -8.15 -9.37
C THR A 154 -31.69 -8.93 -8.12
N ARG A 155 -32.59 -8.35 -7.32
CA ARG A 155 -33.11 -8.93 -6.06
C ARG A 155 -32.07 -9.17 -4.96
N SER A 156 -30.87 -8.60 -5.06
CA SER A 156 -29.86 -8.62 -3.98
C SER A 156 -30.16 -7.67 -2.81
N GLY A 157 -31.22 -6.85 -2.94
CA GLY A 157 -31.59 -5.87 -1.94
C GLY A 157 -30.83 -4.54 -2.03
N LYS A 158 -30.17 -4.19 -3.16
CA LYS A 158 -29.46 -2.90 -3.30
C LYS A 158 -30.30 -1.66 -2.93
N GLY A 159 -31.61 -1.69 -3.21
CA GLY A 159 -32.53 -0.61 -2.87
C GLY A 159 -32.69 -0.46 -1.35
N VAL A 160 -33.08 -1.54 -0.68
CA VAL A 160 -33.38 -1.54 0.77
C VAL A 160 -32.14 -1.52 1.66
N GLY A 161 -31.02 -2.11 1.20
CA GLY A 161 -29.82 -2.28 2.01
C GLY A 161 -28.79 -1.16 1.84
N LEU A 162 -28.87 -0.39 0.74
CA LEU A 162 -27.89 0.65 0.44
C LEU A 162 -28.53 1.97 0.02
N VAL A 163 -29.38 1.97 -1.02
CA VAL A 163 -29.93 3.22 -1.59
C VAL A 163 -30.83 3.95 -0.60
N VAL A 164 -31.89 3.31 -0.11
CA VAL A 164 -32.86 3.91 0.82
C VAL A 164 -32.18 4.35 2.12
N PRO A 165 -31.36 3.52 2.80
CA PRO A 165 -30.62 3.96 3.99
C PRO A 165 -29.77 5.21 3.74
N ASN A 166 -29.02 5.27 2.63
CA ASN A 166 -28.22 6.44 2.31
C ASN A 166 -29.07 7.68 2.03
N LEU A 167 -30.20 7.54 1.34
CA LEU A 167 -31.12 8.66 1.12
C LEU A 167 -31.78 9.18 2.40
N LEU A 168 -31.81 8.39 3.47
CA LEU A 168 -32.32 8.82 4.77
C LEU A 168 -31.22 9.33 5.72
N LEU A 169 -29.99 8.84 5.58
CA LEU A 169 -28.86 9.21 6.44
C LEU A 169 -28.04 10.39 5.89
N TRP A 170 -27.89 10.48 4.57
CA TRP A 170 -27.10 11.53 3.91
C TRP A 170 -27.81 12.88 3.98
N ARG A 171 -27.24 13.81 4.77
CA ARG A 171 -27.83 15.15 4.98
C ARG A 171 -27.57 16.12 3.84
N GLY A 172 -26.53 15.87 3.03
CA GLY A 172 -26.20 16.70 1.88
C GLY A 172 -27.22 16.58 0.75
N SER A 173 -27.06 17.43 -0.27
CA SER A 173 -27.82 17.33 -1.51
C SER A 173 -27.53 16.02 -2.24
N VAL A 174 -28.53 15.50 -2.95
CA VAL A 174 -28.43 14.26 -3.71
C VAL A 174 -29.23 14.39 -5.00
N VAL A 175 -28.67 13.87 -6.10
CA VAL A 175 -29.36 13.70 -7.37
C VAL A 175 -29.54 12.20 -7.58
N VAL A 176 -30.78 11.77 -7.82
CA VAL A 176 -31.13 10.35 -7.91
C VAL A 176 -31.77 10.07 -9.25
N CYS A 177 -31.19 9.16 -10.03
CA CYS A 177 -31.84 8.58 -11.19
C CYS A 177 -32.78 7.46 -10.72
N ASP A 178 -34.07 7.78 -10.63
CA ASP A 178 -35.11 6.88 -10.10
C ASP A 178 -36.12 6.50 -11.19
N ILE A 179 -35.73 5.56 -12.06
CA ILE A 179 -36.56 5.08 -13.19
C ILE A 179 -37.91 4.54 -12.71
N LYS A 180 -38.00 4.02 -11.48
CA LYS A 180 -39.22 3.40 -10.95
C LYS A 180 -40.05 4.32 -10.04
N GLY A 181 -39.48 5.42 -9.56
CA GLY A 181 -40.12 6.31 -8.58
C GLY A 181 -40.16 5.75 -7.15
N GLU A 182 -39.55 4.59 -6.87
CA GLU A 182 -39.58 3.92 -5.56
C GLU A 182 -38.78 4.72 -4.52
N ASN A 183 -37.63 5.28 -4.91
CA ASN A 183 -36.79 6.05 -4.00
C ASN A 183 -37.48 7.35 -3.61
N TYR A 184 -38.08 8.04 -4.58
CA TYR A 184 -38.86 9.25 -4.31
C TYR A 184 -40.02 8.96 -3.36
N ALA A 185 -40.83 7.93 -3.66
CA ALA A 185 -41.99 7.57 -2.85
C ALA A 185 -41.62 7.24 -1.38
N LEU A 186 -40.49 6.56 -1.16
CA LEU A 186 -40.07 6.12 0.17
C LEU A 186 -39.34 7.21 0.98
N THR A 187 -38.61 8.13 0.33
CA THR A 187 -37.62 8.98 1.02
C THR A 187 -37.90 10.48 0.96
N ALA A 188 -38.64 10.96 -0.05
CA ALA A 188 -38.87 12.40 -0.26
C ALA A 188 -39.48 13.09 0.98
N GLY A 189 -40.50 12.48 1.59
CA GLY A 189 -41.17 13.05 2.76
C GLY A 189 -40.24 13.20 3.97
N PHE A 190 -39.40 12.19 4.23
CA PHE A 190 -38.42 12.24 5.31
C PHE A 190 -37.35 13.30 5.04
N ARG A 191 -36.79 13.32 3.83
CA ARG A 191 -35.76 14.31 3.44
C ARG A 191 -36.29 15.74 3.53
N HIS A 192 -37.56 15.96 3.19
CA HIS A 192 -38.19 17.27 3.35
C HIS A 192 -38.36 17.65 4.83
N ARG A 193 -38.97 16.78 5.63
CA ARG A 193 -39.37 17.10 7.01
C ARG A 193 -38.21 17.08 8.00
N GLU A 194 -37.40 16.04 7.95
CA GLU A 194 -36.36 15.76 8.96
C GLU A 194 -35.01 16.36 8.56
N LEU A 195 -34.70 16.44 7.26
CA LEU A 195 -33.43 16.99 6.76
C LEU A 195 -33.58 18.42 6.21
N ASN A 196 -34.78 18.99 6.22
CA ASN A 196 -35.09 20.31 5.70
C ASN A 196 -34.58 20.53 4.25
N ASN A 197 -34.65 19.48 3.42
CA ASN A 197 -34.23 19.57 2.03
C ASN A 197 -35.37 20.06 1.13
N ALA A 198 -35.02 20.83 0.11
CA ALA A 198 -35.90 21.08 -1.03
C ALA A 198 -35.99 19.80 -1.88
N ILE A 199 -37.21 19.38 -2.19
CA ILE A 199 -37.46 18.17 -2.98
C ILE A 199 -37.97 18.58 -4.35
N LEU A 200 -37.19 18.24 -5.38
CA LEU A 200 -37.56 18.43 -6.77
C LEU A 200 -37.60 17.07 -7.46
N ARG A 201 -38.68 16.81 -8.21
CA ARG A 201 -38.82 15.62 -9.04
C ARG A 201 -39.07 16.06 -10.46
N TYR A 202 -38.15 15.69 -11.35
CA TYR A 202 -38.35 15.82 -12.78
C TYR A 202 -38.78 14.47 -13.36
N ASP A 203 -40.00 14.43 -13.89
CA ASP A 203 -40.61 13.29 -14.56
C ASP A 203 -41.53 13.82 -15.67
N PRO A 204 -41.14 13.74 -16.95
CA PRO A 204 -41.91 14.33 -18.05
C PRO A 204 -43.28 13.67 -18.24
N THR A 205 -43.52 12.51 -17.65
CA THR A 205 -44.81 11.79 -17.72
C THR A 205 -45.76 12.17 -16.59
N TRP A 206 -45.27 12.88 -15.56
CA TRP A 206 -46.03 13.18 -14.36
C TRP A 206 -46.53 14.64 -14.37
N PRO A 207 -47.86 14.89 -14.27
CA PRO A 207 -48.43 16.24 -14.35
C PRO A 207 -47.93 17.24 -13.30
N HIS A 208 -47.49 16.76 -12.13
CA HIS A 208 -46.98 17.58 -11.03
C HIS A 208 -45.46 17.66 -10.99
N SER A 209 -44.79 17.24 -12.07
CA SER A 209 -43.33 17.32 -12.17
C SER A 209 -42.83 18.76 -12.04
N SER A 210 -41.66 18.89 -11.43
CA SER A 210 -40.84 20.09 -11.57
C SER A 210 -40.53 20.33 -13.05
N ARG A 211 -40.44 21.61 -13.43
CA ARG A 211 -40.11 22.03 -14.79
C ARG A 211 -38.62 22.35 -14.87
N TRP A 212 -37.98 21.91 -15.93
CA TRP A 212 -36.58 22.20 -16.21
C TRP A 212 -36.41 22.45 -17.70
N ASN A 213 -35.69 23.52 -18.05
CA ASN A 213 -35.34 23.83 -19.42
C ASN A 213 -33.80 23.80 -19.54
N PRO A 214 -33.22 22.75 -20.14
CA PRO A 214 -31.77 22.64 -20.32
C PRO A 214 -31.16 23.83 -21.06
N LEU A 215 -31.92 24.49 -21.94
CA LEU A 215 -31.43 25.65 -22.69
C LEU A 215 -31.20 26.89 -21.81
N GLN A 216 -31.81 26.94 -20.62
CA GLN A 216 -31.52 28.02 -19.66
C GLN A 216 -30.13 27.89 -19.02
N GLU A 217 -29.47 26.74 -19.15
CA GLU A 217 -28.10 26.53 -18.65
C GLU A 217 -27.03 27.10 -19.60
N VAL A 218 -27.41 27.54 -20.82
CA VAL A 218 -26.49 28.19 -21.76
C VAL A 218 -26.18 29.60 -21.27
N ARG A 219 -24.96 29.80 -20.78
CA ARG A 219 -24.49 31.12 -20.35
C ARG A 219 -24.05 31.93 -21.56
N LEU A 220 -24.71 33.05 -21.78
CA LEU A 220 -24.37 33.99 -22.87
C LEU A 220 -22.98 34.59 -22.67
N GLY A 221 -22.25 34.81 -23.77
CA GLY A 221 -20.88 35.36 -23.77
C GLY A 221 -19.81 34.28 -23.98
N ASP A 222 -18.71 34.35 -23.23
CA ASP A 222 -17.49 33.56 -23.48
C ASP A 222 -17.70 32.03 -23.43
N TYR A 223 -18.75 31.56 -22.76
CA TYR A 223 -19.04 30.13 -22.58
C TYR A 223 -20.17 29.61 -23.47
N GLU A 224 -20.83 30.47 -24.24
CA GLU A 224 -22.08 30.16 -24.94
C GLU A 224 -21.94 28.99 -25.91
N VAL A 225 -20.91 29.01 -26.76
CA VAL A 225 -20.64 27.94 -27.73
C VAL A 225 -20.35 26.62 -27.03
N ARG A 226 -19.55 26.63 -25.96
CA ARG A 226 -19.20 25.42 -25.21
C ARG A 226 -20.42 24.83 -24.50
N ASP A 227 -21.23 25.68 -23.86
CA ASP A 227 -22.42 25.23 -23.14
C ASP A 227 -23.48 24.68 -24.11
N ALA A 228 -23.66 25.32 -25.27
CA ALA A 228 -24.51 24.81 -26.35
C ALA A 228 -24.01 23.48 -26.93
N GLN A 229 -22.69 23.33 -27.13
CA GLN A 229 -22.06 22.08 -27.58
C GLN A 229 -22.27 20.95 -26.56
N ASN A 230 -22.04 21.20 -25.27
CA ASN A 230 -22.27 20.21 -24.23
C ASN A 230 -23.72 19.70 -24.21
N ILE A 231 -24.70 20.59 -24.42
CA ILE A 231 -26.11 20.19 -24.52
C ILE A 231 -26.33 19.35 -25.79
N ALA A 232 -25.78 19.77 -26.93
CA ALA A 232 -25.88 19.02 -28.18
C ALA A 232 -25.28 17.61 -28.07
N ASP A 233 -24.12 17.47 -27.44
CA ASP A 233 -23.43 16.20 -27.24
C ASP A 233 -24.20 15.24 -26.31
N ILE A 234 -25.05 15.74 -25.41
CA ILE A 234 -25.92 14.89 -24.58
C ILE A 234 -27.08 14.30 -25.39
N LEU A 235 -27.47 14.96 -26.49
CA LEU A 235 -28.66 14.61 -27.28
C LEU A 235 -28.38 13.63 -28.44
N VAL A 236 -27.11 13.45 -28.82
CA VAL A 236 -26.66 12.63 -29.97
C VAL A 236 -26.00 11.36 -29.48
#